data_AF-A0A6J1WPX3-F1
#
_entry.id   AF-A0A6J1WPX3-F1
#
_cell.length_a   1.000
_cell.length_b   1.000
_cell.length_c   1.000
_cell.angle_alpha   90.00
_cell.angle_beta   90.00
_cell.angle_gamma   90.00
#
_symmetry.space_group_name_H-M   'P 1'
#
loop_
_entity.id
_entity.type
_entity.pdbx_description
1 polymer ?
#
loop_
_entity_poly.entity_id
_entity_poly.type
_entity_poly.pdbx_seq_one_letter_code
_entity_poly.pdbx_strand_id
1 'polypeptide(L)'
;MAPPRRIVRQQLEILMDFLEENKDMSKGLPPGTPVCHQATRQKWATLAKQLNAVQEGALKTPEGWKKYWFEWRHKCRRKAADVRRFQSAPGGGSNRFVPLNDLEVRVLELSGKGSVAASIPSSKQLDNFLAEDSDSEPLENVKARSTLTNIKVRRSTSDTKTDKDDDLRPTTPPPKWALDLEERRIAAEERMAEALESMASVMRAQEERRAILEDRIADALSAIAGTVQDLNSGIQDAVQHLQQVYPMQTNGPNIKEDVFL
;
A
#
# COMPACT_ATOMS: atom_id res chain seq x y z
N MET A 1 -22.27 -11.50 25.64
CA MET A 1 -21.81 -11.54 24.23
C MET A 1 -21.35 -12.96 23.92
N ALA A 2 -21.66 -13.52 22.76
CA ALA A 2 -21.16 -14.84 22.38
C ALA A 2 -19.63 -14.78 22.15
N PRO A 3 -18.86 -15.82 22.52
CA PRO A 3 -17.42 -15.86 22.30
C PRO A 3 -17.06 -15.63 20.81
N PRO A 4 -15.92 -14.98 20.50
CA PRO A 4 -15.46 -14.85 19.11
C PRO A 4 -15.37 -16.23 18.47
N ARG A 5 -16.13 -16.44 17.39
CA ARG A 5 -16.12 -17.72 16.68
C ARG A 5 -14.72 -17.99 16.13
N ARG A 6 -14.16 -19.14 16.51
CA ARG A 6 -12.83 -19.57 16.06
C ARG A 6 -12.89 -19.92 14.56
N ILE A 7 -11.78 -19.73 13.86
CA ILE A 7 -11.69 -20.16 12.46
C ILE A 7 -11.64 -21.68 12.45
N VAL A 8 -12.64 -22.30 11.82
CA VAL A 8 -12.77 -23.76 11.75
C VAL A 8 -11.96 -24.34 10.61
N ARG A 9 -11.60 -25.62 10.69
CA ARG A 9 -10.79 -26.30 9.66
C ARG A 9 -11.41 -26.21 8.27
N GLN A 10 -12.72 -26.36 8.15
CA GLN A 10 -13.43 -26.24 6.88
C GLN A 10 -13.24 -24.87 6.23
N GLN A 11 -13.20 -23.78 7.02
CA GLN A 11 -12.91 -22.44 6.49
C GLN A 11 -11.45 -22.34 6.00
N LEU A 12 -10.51 -23.04 6.65
CA LEU A 12 -9.12 -23.07 6.17
C LEU A 12 -8.98 -23.85 4.87
N GLU A 13 -9.72 -24.94 4.70
CA GLU A 13 -9.74 -25.73 3.46
C GLU A 13 -10.30 -24.90 2.30
N ILE A 14 -11.46 -24.27 2.48
CA ILE A 14 -12.05 -23.36 1.47
C ILE A 14 -11.11 -22.19 1.15
N LEU A 15 -10.50 -21.59 2.18
CA LEU A 15 -9.52 -20.52 2.01
C LEU A 15 -8.33 -21.00 1.16
N MET A 16 -7.86 -22.22 1.40
CA MET A 16 -6.70 -22.76 0.74
C MET A 16 -6.98 -23.12 -0.72
N ASP A 17 -8.07 -23.83 -0.99
CA ASP A 17 -8.49 -24.22 -2.33
C ASP A 17 -8.66 -22.99 -3.24
N PHE A 18 -9.34 -21.96 -2.73
CA PHE A 18 -9.55 -20.71 -3.47
C PHE A 18 -8.24 -19.98 -3.79
N LEU A 19 -7.28 -19.98 -2.87
CA LEU A 19 -5.99 -19.30 -3.04
C LEU A 19 -5.01 -20.08 -3.92
N GLU A 20 -5.16 -21.40 -4.01
CA GLU A 20 -4.41 -22.24 -4.95
C GLU A 20 -4.88 -22.04 -6.38
N GLU A 21 -6.19 -21.87 -6.58
CA GLU A 21 -6.79 -21.46 -7.86
C GLU A 21 -6.42 -20.01 -8.23
N ASN A 22 -6.33 -19.12 -7.24
CA ASN A 22 -6.06 -17.69 -7.41
C ASN A 22 -4.69 -17.26 -6.85
N LYS A 23 -3.61 -17.77 -7.47
CA LYS A 23 -2.22 -17.56 -7.02
C LYS A 23 -1.77 -16.08 -7.00
N ASP A 24 -2.43 -15.23 -7.76
CA ASP A 24 -2.23 -13.78 -7.78
C ASP A 24 -2.60 -13.13 -6.43
N MET A 25 -3.61 -13.67 -5.74
CA MET A 25 -4.04 -13.15 -4.44
C MET A 25 -3.12 -13.56 -3.29
N SER A 26 -2.47 -14.72 -3.41
CA SER A 26 -1.73 -15.35 -2.30
C SER A 26 -0.35 -14.73 -2.05
N LYS A 27 0.24 -14.10 -3.08
CA LYS A 27 1.61 -13.54 -3.05
C LYS A 27 1.68 -12.08 -2.60
N GLY A 28 0.54 -11.39 -2.53
CA GLY A 28 0.50 -9.94 -2.35
C GLY A 28 0.75 -9.22 -3.68
N LEU A 29 0.05 -8.11 -3.90
CA LEU A 29 0.15 -7.37 -5.15
C LEU A 29 1.46 -6.56 -5.21
N PRO A 30 2.20 -6.60 -6.32
CA PRO A 30 3.27 -5.63 -6.55
C PRO A 30 2.66 -4.21 -6.59
N PRO A 31 3.34 -3.20 -6.03
CA PRO A 31 2.90 -1.80 -6.15
C PRO A 31 2.87 -1.42 -7.64
N GLY A 32 1.73 -0.93 -8.17
CA GLY A 32 1.79 -0.22 -9.46
C GLY A 32 0.58 -0.22 -10.39
N THR A 33 -0.50 -0.98 -10.18
CA THR A 33 -1.66 -0.92 -11.10
C THR A 33 -3.03 -0.91 -10.40
N PRO A 34 -3.82 0.19 -10.50
CA PRO A 34 -5.12 0.33 -9.82
C PRO A 34 -6.16 -0.72 -10.25
N VAL A 35 -6.13 -1.17 -11.50
CA VAL A 35 -7.03 -2.22 -12.03
C VAL A 35 -6.79 -3.58 -11.34
N CYS A 36 -5.52 -3.91 -11.07
CA CYS A 36 -5.15 -5.16 -10.40
C CYS A 36 -5.62 -5.17 -8.93
N HIS A 37 -5.62 -4.01 -8.27
CA HIS A 37 -6.15 -3.87 -6.91
C HIS A 37 -7.66 -4.11 -6.84
N GLN A 38 -8.42 -3.65 -7.84
CA GLN A 38 -9.87 -3.84 -7.86
C GLN A 38 -10.27 -5.30 -8.08
N ALA A 39 -9.66 -5.98 -9.05
CA ALA A 39 -9.91 -7.40 -9.30
C ALA A 39 -9.57 -8.26 -8.07
N THR A 40 -8.43 -8.01 -7.44
CA THR A 40 -8.02 -8.71 -6.21
C THR A 40 -9.00 -8.47 -5.06
N ARG A 41 -9.50 -7.24 -4.92
CA ARG A 41 -10.49 -6.88 -3.88
C ARG A 41 -11.82 -7.62 -4.09
N GLN A 42 -12.28 -7.75 -5.35
CA GLN A 42 -13.49 -8.50 -5.68
C GLN A 42 -13.34 -9.99 -5.37
N LYS A 43 -12.18 -10.58 -5.65
CA LYS A 43 -11.91 -11.98 -5.30
C LYS A 43 -11.90 -12.20 -3.78
N TRP A 44 -11.28 -11.32 -2.99
CA TRP A 44 -11.35 -11.38 -1.53
C TRP A 44 -12.78 -11.22 -1.00
N ALA A 45 -13.60 -10.37 -1.64
CA ALA A 45 -15.00 -10.23 -1.28
C ALA A 45 -15.81 -11.50 -1.56
N THR A 46 -15.54 -12.17 -2.67
CA THR A 46 -16.18 -13.45 -3.04
C THR A 46 -15.79 -14.55 -2.04
N LEU A 47 -14.50 -14.67 -1.74
CA LEU A 47 -14.00 -15.64 -0.78
C LEU A 47 -14.56 -15.40 0.63
N ALA A 48 -14.63 -14.15 1.09
CA ALA A 48 -15.21 -13.83 2.38
C ALA A 48 -16.69 -14.27 2.49
N LYS A 49 -17.47 -14.15 1.42
CA LYS A 49 -18.86 -14.65 1.40
C LYS A 49 -18.90 -16.17 1.54
N GLN A 50 -18.05 -16.90 0.83
CA GLN A 50 -17.96 -18.37 0.94
C GLN A 50 -17.55 -18.80 2.35
N LEU A 51 -16.54 -18.16 2.94
CA LEU A 51 -16.05 -18.46 4.28
C LEU A 51 -17.08 -18.14 5.37
N ASN A 52 -17.78 -17.01 5.25
CA ASN A 52 -18.79 -16.59 6.20
C ASN A 52 -20.10 -17.39 6.09
N ALA A 53 -20.32 -18.13 5.00
CA ALA A 53 -21.47 -19.02 4.85
C ALA A 53 -21.36 -20.30 5.71
N VAL A 54 -20.18 -20.60 6.27
CA VAL A 54 -19.96 -21.75 7.16
C VAL A 54 -20.61 -21.48 8.53
N GLN A 55 -21.65 -22.25 8.88
CA GLN A 55 -22.53 -21.99 10.04
C GLN A 55 -21.83 -21.92 11.41
N GLU A 56 -20.72 -22.64 11.61
CA GLU A 56 -19.96 -22.66 12.88
C GLU A 56 -18.63 -21.90 12.81
N GLY A 57 -18.40 -21.17 11.71
CA GLY A 57 -17.13 -20.52 11.44
C GLY A 57 -16.99 -19.10 12.00
N ALA A 58 -15.77 -18.57 11.90
CA ALA A 58 -15.49 -17.17 12.14
C ALA A 58 -16.16 -16.30 11.07
N LEU A 59 -16.70 -15.15 11.47
CA LEU A 59 -17.21 -14.13 10.54
C LEU A 59 -16.19 -12.99 10.46
N LYS A 60 -15.66 -12.74 9.27
CA LYS A 60 -14.71 -11.64 9.03
C LYS A 60 -15.03 -10.89 7.75
N THR A 61 -14.61 -9.62 7.71
CA THR A 61 -14.63 -8.83 6.47
C THR A 61 -13.61 -9.37 5.46
N PRO A 62 -13.74 -9.03 4.17
CA PRO A 62 -12.75 -9.40 3.16
C PRO A 62 -11.31 -9.01 3.54
N GLU A 63 -11.14 -7.81 4.09
CA GLU A 63 -9.86 -7.32 4.59
C GLU A 63 -9.37 -8.11 5.82
N GLY A 64 -10.29 -8.53 6.69
CA GLY A 64 -10.00 -9.39 7.83
C GLY A 64 -9.50 -10.78 7.43
N TRP A 65 -10.12 -11.39 6.43
CA TRP A 65 -9.67 -12.67 5.85
C TRP A 65 -8.32 -12.54 5.14
N LYS A 66 -8.13 -11.45 4.39
CA LYS A 66 -6.84 -11.12 3.77
C LYS A 66 -5.74 -11.00 4.83
N LYS A 67 -5.97 -10.23 5.90
CA LYS A 67 -5.02 -10.07 7.01
C LYS A 67 -4.70 -11.41 7.66
N TYR A 68 -5.73 -12.20 7.96
CA TYR A 68 -5.58 -13.53 8.54
C TYR A 68 -4.71 -14.44 7.67
N TRP A 69 -4.94 -14.46 6.35
CA TRP A 69 -4.12 -15.24 5.42
C TRP A 69 -2.64 -14.89 5.52
N PHE A 70 -2.27 -13.60 5.46
CA PHE A 70 -0.87 -13.20 5.54
C PHE A 70 -0.22 -13.53 6.88
N GLU A 71 -0.97 -13.38 7.97
CA GLU A 71 -0.50 -13.73 9.31
C GLU A 71 -0.32 -15.25 9.47
N TRP A 72 -1.29 -16.04 9.02
CA TRP A 72 -1.24 -17.50 9.06
C TRP A 72 -0.08 -18.04 8.21
N ARG A 73 0.10 -17.51 7.00
CA ARG A 73 1.23 -17.81 6.12
C ARG A 73 2.57 -17.47 6.78
N HIS A 74 2.66 -16.33 7.48
CA HIS A 74 3.86 -15.97 8.24
C HIS A 74 4.14 -16.96 9.39
N LYS A 75 3.10 -17.35 10.14
CA LYS A 75 3.21 -18.37 11.20
C LYS A 75 3.69 -19.71 10.66
N CYS A 76 3.16 -20.16 9.52
CA CYS A 76 3.60 -21.39 8.84
C CYS A 76 5.09 -21.32 8.45
N ARG A 77 5.54 -20.20 7.86
CA ARG A 77 6.96 -20.02 7.50
C ARG A 77 7.88 -20.07 8.73
N ARG A 78 7.48 -19.44 9.83
CA ARG A 78 8.26 -19.45 11.08
C ARG A 78 8.36 -20.88 11.62
N LYS A 79 7.22 -21.59 11.72
CA LYS A 79 7.18 -22.99 12.15
C LYS A 79 8.09 -23.88 11.27
N ALA A 80 8.05 -23.72 9.96
CA ALA A 80 8.92 -24.47 9.05
C ALA A 80 10.41 -24.12 9.21
N ALA A 81 10.74 -22.85 9.48
CA ALA A 81 12.11 -22.44 9.76
C ALA A 81 12.63 -23.04 11.07
N ASP A 82 11.78 -23.06 12.11
CA ASP A 82 12.10 -23.68 13.38
C ASP A 82 12.36 -25.18 13.19
N VAL A 83 11.48 -25.90 12.47
CA VAL A 83 11.67 -27.32 12.11
C VAL A 83 13.02 -27.55 11.42
N ARG A 84 13.40 -26.72 10.44
CA ARG A 84 14.72 -26.85 9.76
C ARG A 84 15.89 -26.62 10.72
N ARG A 85 15.81 -25.62 11.59
CA ARG A 85 16.87 -25.32 12.58
C ARG A 85 17.10 -26.50 13.53
N PHE A 86 16.02 -27.16 13.96
CA PHE A 86 16.13 -28.34 14.82
C PHE A 86 16.70 -29.56 14.09
N GLN A 87 16.37 -29.76 12.82
CA GLN A 87 16.92 -30.87 12.01
C GLN A 87 18.41 -30.69 11.69
N SER A 88 18.89 -29.44 11.56
CA SER A 88 20.29 -29.16 11.22
C SER A 88 21.23 -29.05 12.44
N ALA A 89 20.73 -29.09 13.67
CA ALA A 89 21.56 -28.98 14.87
C ALA A 89 22.22 -30.34 15.22
N PRO A 90 23.56 -30.44 15.22
CA PRO A 90 24.26 -31.64 15.66
C PRO A 90 24.02 -31.84 17.16
N GLY A 91 23.46 -32.98 17.56
CA GLY A 91 23.22 -33.30 18.97
C GLY A 91 21.77 -33.31 19.43
N GLY A 92 20.80 -33.45 18.51
CA GLY A 92 19.47 -34.00 18.81
C GLY A 92 18.81 -33.42 20.06
N GLY A 93 18.63 -32.09 20.09
CA GLY A 93 17.96 -31.41 21.19
C GLY A 93 16.53 -31.92 21.34
N SER A 94 16.29 -32.75 22.34
CA SER A 94 14.97 -33.20 22.77
C SER A 94 14.17 -32.00 23.27
N ASN A 95 13.44 -31.31 22.39
CA ASN A 95 12.26 -30.57 22.82
C ASN A 95 11.28 -30.30 21.67
N ARG A 96 10.07 -30.84 21.82
CA ARG A 96 8.80 -30.48 21.14
C ARG A 96 8.88 -30.26 19.63
N PHE A 97 9.22 -31.31 18.88
CA PHE A 97 8.94 -31.37 17.45
C PHE A 97 7.42 -31.33 17.23
N VAL A 98 6.92 -30.24 16.63
CA VAL A 98 5.52 -30.14 16.17
C VAL A 98 5.53 -30.28 14.66
N PRO A 99 5.11 -31.42 14.09
CA PRO A 99 5.06 -31.62 12.65
C PRO A 99 4.17 -30.56 11.98
N LEU A 100 4.48 -30.25 10.72
CA LEU A 100 3.64 -29.40 9.90
C LEU A 100 2.36 -30.16 9.55
N ASN A 101 1.22 -29.50 9.73
CA ASN A 101 -0.08 -30.03 9.31
C ASN A 101 -0.23 -29.93 7.79
N ASP A 102 -1.08 -30.75 7.18
CA ASP A 102 -1.25 -30.82 5.72
C ASP A 102 -1.59 -29.45 5.11
N LEU A 103 -2.44 -28.66 5.77
CA LEU A 103 -2.77 -27.30 5.36
C LEU A 103 -1.55 -26.35 5.44
N GLU A 104 -0.69 -26.51 6.45
CA GLU A 104 0.52 -25.70 6.58
C GLU A 104 1.54 -26.05 5.50
N VAL A 105 1.63 -27.33 5.11
CA VAL A 105 2.45 -27.79 3.98
C VAL A 105 1.97 -27.14 2.68
N ARG A 106 0.66 -27.22 2.38
CA ARG A 106 0.06 -26.55 1.22
C ARG A 106 0.37 -25.04 1.22
N VAL A 107 0.29 -24.38 2.37
CA VAL A 107 0.60 -22.94 2.51
C VAL A 107 2.04 -22.62 2.13
N LEU A 108 2.98 -23.48 2.48
CA LEU A 108 4.40 -23.33 2.15
C LEU A 108 4.67 -23.56 0.66
N GLU A 109 4.00 -24.54 0.05
CA GLU A 109 4.06 -24.82 -1.38
C GLU A 109 3.53 -23.63 -2.20
N LEU A 110 2.35 -23.11 -1.82
CA LEU A 110 1.78 -21.90 -2.43
C LEU A 110 2.68 -20.66 -2.23
N SER A 111 3.57 -20.68 -1.24
CA SER A 111 4.53 -19.61 -0.98
C SER A 111 5.80 -19.65 -1.84
N GLY A 112 6.07 -20.77 -2.53
CA GLY A 112 7.23 -20.92 -3.42
C GLY A 112 8.61 -20.87 -2.73
N LYS A 113 8.66 -20.86 -1.40
CA LYS A 113 9.90 -20.75 -0.59
C LYS A 113 9.83 -21.71 0.59
N GLY A 114 10.04 -23.00 0.31
CA GLY A 114 10.17 -24.03 1.34
C GLY A 114 9.44 -25.32 0.98
N SER A 115 9.92 -26.03 -0.03
CA SER A 115 9.69 -27.48 -0.09
C SER A 115 10.45 -28.10 1.08
N VAL A 116 9.72 -28.61 2.06
CA VAL A 116 10.26 -29.55 3.04
C VAL A 116 9.65 -30.88 2.66
N ALA A 117 10.49 -31.81 2.19
CA ALA A 117 10.06 -33.17 1.92
C ALA A 117 9.38 -33.73 3.18
N ALA A 118 8.11 -34.10 3.03
CA ALA A 118 7.28 -34.58 4.11
C ALA A 118 7.79 -35.94 4.59
N SER A 119 8.32 -35.98 5.82
CA SER A 119 8.45 -37.22 6.59
C SER A 119 7.30 -37.26 7.58
N ILE A 120 6.27 -38.05 7.28
CA ILE A 120 5.14 -38.34 8.16
C ILE A 120 5.64 -39.20 9.33
N PRO A 121 5.23 -38.91 10.58
CA PRO A 121 4.80 -40.00 11.44
C PRO A 121 3.43 -39.73 12.08
N SER A 122 2.52 -40.67 11.79
CA SER A 122 1.46 -41.23 12.63
C SER A 122 0.82 -40.37 13.74
N SER A 123 -0.44 -40.00 13.47
CA SER A 123 -1.63 -40.10 14.31
C SER A 123 -1.47 -40.15 15.85
N LYS A 124 -2.17 -39.20 16.48
CA LYS A 124 -2.65 -39.08 17.89
C LYS A 124 -2.00 -37.95 18.68
N GLN A 125 -2.59 -36.74 18.60
CA GLN A 125 -2.80 -35.84 19.74
C GLN A 125 -3.53 -34.58 19.25
N LEU A 126 -4.86 -34.64 19.27
CA LEU A 126 -5.67 -33.44 19.37
C LEU A 126 -5.96 -33.30 20.86
N ASP A 127 -5.42 -32.29 21.51
CA ASP A 127 -6.13 -31.46 22.50
C ASP A 127 -5.16 -30.49 23.19
N ASN A 128 -5.73 -29.35 23.57
CA ASN A 128 -5.13 -28.20 24.25
C ASN A 128 -4.18 -27.34 23.42
N PHE A 129 -4.72 -26.33 22.73
CA PHE A 129 -4.08 -25.02 22.74
C PHE A 129 -5.13 -23.92 22.50
N LEU A 130 -5.26 -23.02 23.48
CA LEU A 130 -5.64 -21.61 23.43
C LEU A 130 -6.49 -21.24 24.65
N ALA A 131 -5.81 -21.01 25.77
CA ALA A 131 -6.23 -20.12 26.83
C ALA A 131 -5.19 -19.00 26.92
N GLU A 132 -5.69 -17.75 26.91
CA GLU A 132 -5.07 -16.48 27.33
C GLU A 132 -3.78 -16.07 26.59
N ASP A 133 -3.70 -14.89 25.98
CA ASP A 133 -3.87 -13.61 26.66
C ASP A 133 -4.60 -12.59 25.77
N SER A 134 -5.50 -11.86 26.43
CA SER A 134 -6.41 -10.87 25.91
C SER A 134 -5.93 -9.53 26.45
N ASP A 135 -5.54 -8.62 25.57
CA ASP A 135 -5.71 -7.20 25.90
C ASP A 135 -5.94 -6.37 24.63
N SER A 136 -7.17 -5.93 24.45
CA SER A 136 -7.57 -4.83 23.55
C SER A 136 -8.99 -4.39 23.91
N GLU A 137 -9.11 -3.29 24.65
CA GLU A 137 -10.34 -2.49 24.78
C GLU A 137 -10.29 -1.27 23.83
N PRO A 138 -11.44 -0.60 23.55
CA PRO A 138 -11.77 -0.08 22.21
C PRO A 138 -11.70 1.45 22.00
N LEU A 139 -11.68 1.80 20.69
CA LEU A 139 -12.13 3.00 19.96
C LEU A 139 -12.34 4.35 20.69
N GLU A 140 -11.63 5.42 20.25
CA GLU A 140 -12.17 6.55 19.44
C GLU A 140 -11.19 7.75 19.35
N ASN A 141 -11.06 8.27 18.13
CA ASN A 141 -10.83 9.67 17.69
C ASN A 141 -9.64 10.53 18.23
N VAL A 142 -9.16 11.41 17.32
CA VAL A 142 -8.34 12.63 17.52
C VAL A 142 -6.81 12.54 17.31
N LYS A 143 -6.40 13.01 16.12
CA LYS A 143 -5.34 14.01 15.82
C LYS A 143 -3.88 13.75 16.25
N ALA A 144 -3.03 13.67 15.22
CA ALA A 144 -1.63 14.08 15.13
C ALA A 144 -0.82 14.26 16.43
N ARG A 145 0.21 13.41 16.63
CA ARG A 145 1.61 13.87 16.79
C ARG A 145 2.60 12.69 16.72
N SER A 146 3.70 12.94 16.03
CA SER A 146 4.95 12.18 16.02
C SER A 146 5.58 12.11 17.41
N THR A 147 6.11 10.95 17.83
CA THR A 147 7.31 10.85 18.68
C THR A 147 7.98 9.47 18.60
N LEU A 148 9.30 9.52 18.39
CA LEU A 148 10.26 8.44 18.62
C LEU A 148 10.14 7.88 20.05
N THR A 149 10.30 6.57 20.23
CA THR A 149 10.57 5.99 21.55
C THR A 149 11.80 5.09 21.54
N ASN A 150 12.75 5.54 22.35
CA ASN A 150 14.07 4.99 22.64
C ASN A 150 13.89 3.84 23.65
N ILE A 151 14.31 2.62 23.33
CA ILE A 151 14.26 1.49 24.26
C ILE A 151 15.51 1.51 25.15
N LYS A 152 15.29 1.92 26.40
CA LYS A 152 16.23 1.95 27.52
C LYS A 152 16.40 0.55 28.10
N VAL A 153 17.54 -0.10 27.84
CA VAL A 153 17.96 -1.31 28.57
C VAL A 153 18.82 -0.90 29.76
N ARG A 154 18.27 -1.05 30.97
CA ARG A 154 19.00 -1.01 32.24
C ARG A 154 19.70 -2.36 32.45
N ARG A 155 20.98 -2.35 32.81
CA ARG A 155 21.59 -3.41 33.61
C ARG A 155 22.54 -2.79 34.64
N SER A 156 22.29 -3.15 35.90
CA SER A 156 22.91 -2.58 37.09
C SER A 156 24.34 -3.09 37.32
N THR A 157 25.20 -2.12 37.62
CA THR A 157 26.34 -2.08 38.56
C THR A 157 26.78 -3.35 39.30
N SER A 158 28.09 -3.62 39.24
CA SER A 158 28.90 -3.90 40.43
C SER A 158 30.34 -3.43 40.21
N ASP A 159 30.87 -2.80 41.25
CA ASP A 159 32.08 -1.98 41.39
C ASP A 159 33.37 -2.81 41.53
N THR A 160 34.53 -2.30 41.09
CA THR A 160 35.88 -2.42 41.71
C THR A 160 36.96 -1.73 40.85
N LYS A 161 37.33 -0.52 41.28
CA LYS A 161 38.62 0.22 41.25
C LYS A 161 39.80 -0.20 40.34
N THR A 162 40.18 0.77 39.50
CA THR A 162 41.52 1.34 39.16
C THR A 162 42.73 0.42 38.96
N ASP A 163 43.27 0.40 37.73
CA ASP A 163 44.63 0.92 37.48
C ASP A 163 44.82 1.35 36.01
N LYS A 164 45.79 2.24 35.77
CA LYS A 164 46.03 2.97 34.52
C LYS A 164 46.86 2.18 33.49
N ASP A 165 46.72 2.63 32.24
CA ASP A 165 47.56 2.42 31.05
C ASP A 165 47.58 1.01 30.44
N ASP A 166 46.83 0.81 29.36
CA ASP A 166 47.44 0.35 28.10
C ASP A 166 46.53 0.64 26.89
N ASP A 167 47.18 1.08 25.82
CA ASP A 167 46.61 1.33 24.50
C ASP A 167 46.15 0.00 23.85
N LEU A 168 45.41 0.09 22.73
CA LEU A 168 44.89 -0.99 21.87
C LEU A 168 43.43 -1.43 22.16
N ARG A 169 42.48 -0.66 21.62
CA ARG A 169 41.17 -1.21 21.24
C ARG A 169 41.38 -2.28 20.16
N PRO A 170 40.97 -3.55 20.36
CA PRO A 170 40.87 -4.49 19.25
C PRO A 170 39.61 -4.10 18.47
N THR A 171 39.78 -3.35 17.38
CA THR A 171 38.78 -3.18 16.33
C THR A 171 38.59 -4.53 15.67
N THR A 172 37.83 -5.42 16.32
CA THR A 172 37.40 -6.67 15.70
C THR A 172 36.51 -6.29 14.50
N PRO A 173 36.85 -6.74 13.28
CA PRO A 173 36.07 -6.40 12.10
C PRO A 173 34.63 -6.94 12.28
N PRO A 174 33.60 -6.19 11.83
CA PRO A 174 32.22 -6.63 11.91
C PRO A 174 32.09 -8.04 11.32
N PRO A 175 31.37 -8.95 12.00
CA PRO A 175 31.19 -10.31 11.51
C PRO A 175 30.47 -10.29 10.14
N LYS A 176 30.81 -11.22 9.25
CA LYS A 176 30.31 -11.24 7.86
C LYS A 176 28.78 -11.12 7.74
N TRP A 177 28.02 -11.70 8.66
CA TRP A 177 26.56 -11.60 8.65
C TRP A 177 26.04 -10.17 8.84
N ALA A 178 26.77 -9.32 9.55
CA ALA A 178 26.42 -7.91 9.76
C ALA A 178 26.63 -7.10 8.48
N LEU A 179 27.69 -7.42 7.73
CA LEU A 179 27.95 -6.85 6.41
C LEU A 179 26.91 -7.33 5.39
N ASP A 180 26.57 -8.62 5.35
CA ASP A 180 25.53 -9.16 4.46
C ASP A 180 24.14 -8.57 4.75
N LEU A 181 23.85 -8.23 6.01
CA LEU A 181 22.59 -7.57 6.38
C LEU A 181 22.58 -6.13 5.89
N GLU A 182 23.69 -5.43 6.06
CA GLU A 182 23.87 -4.05 5.61
C GLU A 182 23.84 -3.96 4.08
N GLU A 183 24.45 -4.91 3.37
CA GLU A 183 24.39 -5.02 1.91
C GLU A 183 22.95 -5.22 1.42
N ARG A 184 22.16 -6.07 2.10
CA ARG A 184 20.73 -6.22 1.77
C ARG A 184 19.92 -4.96 2.06
N ARG A 185 20.27 -4.21 3.11
CA ARG A 185 19.65 -2.92 3.43
C ARG A 185 19.96 -1.91 2.33
N ILE A 186 21.24 -1.76 1.95
CA ILE A 186 21.71 -0.88 0.88
C ILE A 186 21.01 -1.23 -0.44
N ALA A 187 20.97 -2.51 -0.83
CA ALA A 187 20.29 -2.93 -2.07
C ALA A 187 18.77 -2.70 -2.03
N ALA A 188 18.14 -2.70 -0.86
CA ALA A 188 16.74 -2.32 -0.73
C ALA A 188 16.53 -0.82 -0.89
N GLU A 189 17.40 -0.01 -0.30
CA GLU A 189 17.38 1.45 -0.40
C GLU A 189 17.68 1.92 -1.83
N GLU A 190 18.61 1.28 -2.53
CA GLU A 190 18.91 1.57 -3.93
C GLU A 190 17.69 1.33 -4.82
N ARG A 191 16.98 0.21 -4.67
CA ARG A 191 15.72 -0.02 -5.41
C ARG A 191 14.64 1.01 -5.09
N MET A 192 14.57 1.49 -3.84
CA MET A 192 13.64 2.56 -3.49
C MET A 192 14.04 3.88 -4.16
N ALA A 193 15.34 4.20 -4.20
CA ALA A 193 15.86 5.37 -4.88
C ALA A 193 15.59 5.33 -6.39
N GLU A 194 15.85 4.20 -7.06
CA GLU A 194 15.53 3.99 -8.49
C GLU A 194 14.03 4.17 -8.77
N ALA A 195 13.16 3.63 -7.91
CA ALA A 195 11.72 3.79 -8.06
C ALA A 195 11.29 5.26 -7.93
N LEU A 196 11.86 5.99 -6.97
CA LEU A 196 11.59 7.43 -6.80
C LEU A 196 12.11 8.25 -7.97
N GLU A 197 13.28 7.92 -8.51
CA GLU A 197 13.83 8.57 -9.71
C GLU A 197 12.96 8.33 -10.94
N SER A 198 12.47 7.10 -11.12
CA SER A 198 11.52 6.76 -12.19
C SER A 198 10.24 7.58 -12.07
N MET A 199 9.66 7.68 -10.86
CA MET A 199 8.49 8.51 -10.60
C MET A 199 8.77 10.00 -10.90
N ALA A 200 9.91 10.53 -10.46
CA ALA A 200 10.30 11.92 -10.72
C ALA A 200 10.50 12.20 -12.22
N SER A 201 11.04 11.23 -12.98
CA SER A 201 11.16 11.31 -14.43
C SER A 201 9.78 11.38 -15.11
N VAL A 202 8.85 10.51 -14.70
CA VAL A 202 7.46 10.55 -15.19
C VAL A 202 6.78 11.87 -14.86
N MET A 203 6.96 12.39 -13.65
CA MET A 203 6.38 13.68 -13.24
C MET A 203 6.91 14.84 -14.09
N ARG A 204 8.23 14.90 -14.35
CA ARG A 204 8.82 15.90 -15.25
C ARG A 204 8.24 15.80 -16.67
N ALA A 205 8.16 14.59 -17.23
CA ALA A 205 7.58 14.40 -18.56
C ALA A 205 6.08 14.75 -18.62
N GLN A 206 5.32 14.58 -17.52
CA GLN A 206 3.94 15.05 -17.43
C GLN A 206 3.87 16.57 -17.41
N GLU A 207 4.75 17.23 -16.67
CA GLU A 207 4.80 18.69 -16.57
C GLU A 207 5.17 19.33 -17.92
N GLU A 208 6.18 18.79 -18.61
CA GLU A 208 6.55 19.25 -19.96
C GLU A 208 5.38 19.17 -20.95
N ARG A 209 4.60 18.08 -20.90
CA ARG A 209 3.40 17.95 -21.75
C ARG A 209 2.31 18.95 -21.40
N ARG A 210 2.15 19.28 -20.12
CA ARG A 210 1.20 20.29 -19.66
C ARG A 210 1.60 21.67 -20.14
N ALA A 211 2.88 22.03 -19.98
CA ALA A 211 3.42 23.30 -20.47
C ALA A 211 3.18 23.48 -21.98
N ILE A 212 3.46 22.45 -22.80
CA ILE A 212 3.21 22.51 -24.26
C ILE A 212 1.72 22.71 -24.56
N LEU A 213 0.81 22.09 -23.79
CA LEU A 213 -0.62 22.25 -23.99
C LEU A 213 -1.07 23.67 -23.61
N GLU A 214 -0.57 24.20 -22.50
CA GLU A 214 -0.85 25.56 -22.05
C GLU A 214 -0.39 26.60 -23.07
N ASP A 215 0.81 26.46 -23.62
CA ASP A 215 1.33 27.33 -24.69
C ASP A 215 0.42 27.29 -25.92
N ARG A 216 0.01 26.10 -26.38
CA ARG A 216 -0.89 25.97 -27.53
C ARG A 216 -2.26 26.57 -27.29
N ILE A 217 -2.78 26.48 -26.07
CA ILE A 217 -4.04 27.11 -25.68
C ILE A 217 -3.87 28.63 -25.67
N ALA A 218 -2.78 29.14 -25.11
CA ALA A 218 -2.49 30.58 -25.08
C ALA A 218 -2.37 31.17 -26.50
N ASP A 219 -1.68 30.47 -27.41
CA ASP A 219 -1.56 30.87 -28.82
C ASP A 219 -2.93 30.87 -29.52
N ALA A 220 -3.74 29.83 -29.33
CA ALA A 220 -5.07 29.76 -29.92
C ALA A 220 -6.00 30.86 -29.39
N LEU A 221 -5.97 31.13 -28.09
CA LEU A 221 -6.73 32.22 -27.48
C LEU A 221 -6.27 33.58 -28.00
N SER A 222 -4.96 33.78 -28.16
CA SER A 222 -4.39 35.02 -28.72
C SER A 222 -4.82 35.22 -30.18
N ALA A 223 -4.82 34.17 -30.99
CA ALA A 223 -5.29 34.23 -32.37
C ALA A 223 -6.78 34.57 -32.47
N ILE A 224 -7.63 33.92 -31.65
CA ILE A 224 -9.07 34.22 -31.60
C ILE A 224 -9.29 35.67 -31.17
N ALA A 225 -8.61 36.13 -30.12
CA ALA A 225 -8.72 37.51 -29.65
C ALA A 225 -8.36 38.52 -30.75
N GLY A 226 -7.30 38.26 -31.53
CA GLY A 226 -6.95 39.06 -32.70
C GLY A 226 -8.09 39.13 -33.72
N THR A 227 -8.62 37.97 -34.16
CA THR A 227 -9.72 37.94 -35.13
C THR A 227 -10.98 38.67 -34.66
N VAL A 228 -11.29 38.60 -33.36
CA VAL A 228 -12.43 39.32 -32.77
C VAL A 228 -12.18 40.83 -32.77
N GLN A 229 -10.96 41.28 -32.49
CA GLN A 229 -10.61 42.70 -32.54
C GLN A 229 -10.68 43.24 -33.97
N ASP A 230 -10.19 42.49 -34.95
CA ASP A 230 -10.26 42.87 -36.37
C ASP A 230 -11.71 42.99 -36.85
N LEU A 231 -12.56 42.02 -36.50
CA LEU A 231 -14.00 42.07 -36.79
C LEU A 231 -14.67 43.27 -36.13
N ASN A 232 -14.37 43.54 -34.86
CA ASN A 232 -14.94 44.69 -34.14
C ASN A 232 -14.51 46.01 -34.79
N SER A 233 -13.25 46.13 -35.22
CA SER A 233 -12.73 47.29 -35.91
C SER A 233 -13.43 47.49 -37.26
N GLY A 234 -13.58 46.43 -38.05
CA GLY A 234 -14.31 46.49 -39.33
C GLY A 234 -15.79 46.86 -39.18
N ILE A 235 -16.45 46.41 -38.11
CA ILE A 235 -17.83 46.82 -37.80
C ILE A 235 -17.88 48.31 -37.44
N GLN A 236 -16.95 48.80 -36.62
CA GLN A 236 -16.87 50.21 -36.26
C GLN A 236 -16.64 51.10 -37.48
N ASP A 237 -15.72 50.71 -38.37
CA ASP A 237 -15.45 51.39 -39.63
C ASP A 237 -16.70 51.43 -40.52
N ALA A 238 -17.42 50.31 -40.65
CA ALA A 238 -18.66 50.23 -41.42
C ALA A 238 -19.76 51.14 -40.85
N VAL A 239 -19.92 51.16 -39.52
CA VAL A 239 -20.86 52.05 -38.83
C VAL A 239 -20.49 53.51 -39.04
N GLN A 240 -19.21 53.86 -38.93
CA GLN A 240 -18.73 55.22 -39.13
C GLN A 240 -18.93 55.68 -40.58
N HIS A 241 -18.64 54.81 -41.56
CA HIS A 241 -18.90 55.08 -42.96
C HIS A 241 -20.40 55.32 -43.23
N LEU A 242 -21.28 54.50 -42.65
CA LEU A 242 -22.73 54.70 -42.77
C LEU A 242 -23.19 56.03 -42.17
N GLN A 243 -22.64 56.45 -41.03
CA GLN A 243 -22.94 57.75 -40.43
C GLN A 243 -22.45 58.93 -41.29
N GLN A 244 -21.34 58.77 -42.02
CA GLN A 244 -20.84 59.79 -42.94
C GLN A 244 -21.66 59.87 -44.23
N VAL A 245 -22.08 58.73 -44.78
CA VAL A 245 -22.90 58.66 -46.01
C VAL A 245 -24.34 59.09 -45.75
N TYR A 246 -24.87 58.79 -44.57
CA TYR A 246 -26.19 59.21 -44.11
C TYR A 246 -26.05 60.10 -42.87
N PRO A 247 -25.60 61.36 -43.03
CA PRO A 247 -25.61 62.29 -41.91
C PRO A 247 -27.07 62.45 -41.50
N MET A 248 -27.42 61.91 -40.32
CA MET A 248 -28.74 62.06 -39.73
C MET A 248 -29.04 63.56 -39.64
N GLN A 249 -29.85 64.08 -40.57
CA GLN A 249 -30.49 65.38 -40.40
C GLN A 249 -31.43 65.23 -39.22
N THR A 250 -30.96 65.62 -38.04
CA THR A 250 -31.82 65.88 -36.89
C THR A 250 -32.57 67.19 -37.12
N ASN A 251 -33.29 67.31 -38.24
CA ASN A 251 -34.39 68.25 -38.38
C ASN A 251 -35.65 67.49 -37.98
N GLY A 252 -35.76 67.22 -36.67
CA GLY A 252 -37.05 66.87 -36.08
C GLY A 252 -37.95 68.11 -36.19
N PRO A 253 -39.22 67.97 -36.62
CA PRO A 253 -40.13 69.09 -36.63
C PRO A 253 -40.26 69.65 -35.21
N ASN A 254 -40.00 70.95 -35.05
CA ASN A 254 -40.15 71.67 -33.79
C ASN A 254 -41.65 71.81 -33.51
N ILE A 255 -42.23 70.86 -32.77
CA ILE A 255 -43.66 70.79 -32.46
C ILE A 255 -44.07 71.77 -31.34
N LYS A 256 -43.41 72.95 -31.24
CA LYS A 256 -43.70 73.95 -30.20
C LYS A 256 -44.49 75.17 -30.68
N GLU A 257 -44.91 75.23 -31.93
CA GLU A 257 -45.77 76.29 -32.42
C GLU A 257 -47.00 75.64 -33.07
N ASP A 258 -48.11 75.58 -32.33
CA ASP A 258 -49.50 75.47 -32.82
C ASP A 258 -50.42 74.77 -31.80
N VAL A 259 -50.43 75.21 -30.53
CA VAL A 259 -51.63 75.02 -29.69
C VAL A 259 -51.74 76.21 -28.73
N PHE A 260 -52.96 76.76 -28.63
CA PHE A 260 -53.45 77.86 -27.78
C PHE A 260 -53.56 79.25 -28.43
N LEU A 261 -54.57 79.35 -29.30
CA LEU A 261 -55.47 80.51 -29.42
C LEU A 261 -56.62 80.33 -28.42
#